data_AF-A0A9E4FE14-F1
#
_entry.id   AF-A0A9E4FE14-F1
#
_cell.length_a   1.000
_cell.length_b   1.000
_cell.length_c   1.000
_cell.angle_alpha   90.00
_cell.angle_beta   90.00
_cell.angle_gamma   90.00
#
_symmetry.space_group_name_H-M   'P 1'
#
loop_
_entity.id
_entity.type
_entity.pdbx_description
1 polymer ?
#
loop_
_entity_poly.entity_id
_entity_poly.type
_entity_poly.pdbx_seq_one_letter_code
_entity_poly.pdbx_strand_id
1 'polypeptide(L)'
;MALRESAEVSEDTEGDLGIVTGRGDGDAGVPHGQFLIRLADAVAGWSWDEVTRLRHIGVNLVGPEATSDAILVAAGFNGITRVADAIGIRLDSRTANASVNLRATIGIDDFAPAAKWIA
;
A
#
# COMPACT_ATOMS: atom_id res chain seq x y z
N MET A 1 6.28 -7.17 -3.40
CA MET A 1 7.18 -7.56 -4.51
C MET A 1 6.80 -6.84 -5.80
N ALA A 2 5.54 -6.92 -6.26
CA ALA A 2 5.09 -6.19 -7.45
C ALA A 2 5.33 -4.66 -7.41
N LEU A 3 5.14 -3.99 -6.26
CA LEU A 3 5.44 -2.56 -6.11
C LEU A 3 6.95 -2.23 -6.20
N ARG A 4 7.83 -3.10 -5.70
CA ARG A 4 9.29 -2.91 -5.78
C ARG A 4 9.80 -3.17 -7.19
N GLU A 5 9.33 -4.24 -7.83
CA GLU A 5 9.62 -4.54 -9.23
C GLU A 5 9.08 -3.42 -10.15
N SER A 6 7.89 -2.88 -9.86
CA SER A 6 7.35 -1.72 -10.60
C SER A 6 8.18 -0.45 -10.37
N ALA A 7 8.77 -0.25 -9.19
CA ALA A 7 9.68 0.86 -8.92
C ALA A 7 11.04 0.66 -9.62
N GLU A 8 11.58 -0.56 -9.66
CA GLU A 8 12.83 -0.90 -10.37
C GLU A 8 12.69 -0.76 -11.90
N VAL A 9 11.48 -0.96 -12.45
CA VAL A 9 11.16 -0.73 -13.87
C VAL A 9 10.97 0.76 -14.20
N SER A 10 10.72 1.59 -13.19
CA SER A 10 10.55 3.05 -13.34
C SER A 10 11.89 3.73 -13.07
N GLU A 11 12.76 3.83 -14.08
CA GLU A 11 14.19 4.24 -13.96
C GLU A 11 14.48 5.61 -13.29
N ASP A 12 13.48 6.38 -12.81
CA ASP A 12 13.68 7.77 -12.36
C ASP A 12 12.88 8.19 -11.10
N THR A 13 12.34 7.26 -10.30
CA THR A 13 11.66 7.64 -9.04
C THR A 13 11.80 6.59 -7.95
N GLU A 14 12.80 6.77 -7.08
CA GLU A 14 12.90 5.99 -5.84
C GLU A 14 12.02 6.65 -4.77
N GLY A 15 10.87 6.03 -4.50
CA GLY A 15 9.92 6.53 -3.51
C GLY A 15 10.29 6.12 -2.08
N ASP A 16 10.08 7.02 -1.11
CA ASP A 16 10.28 6.73 0.31
C ASP A 16 9.14 5.86 0.87
N LEU A 17 9.36 4.55 0.86
CA LEU A 17 8.40 3.56 1.34
C LEU A 17 8.18 3.60 2.87
N GLY A 18 9.06 4.26 3.63
CA GLY A 18 8.88 4.43 5.07
C GLY A 18 7.62 5.23 5.40
N ILE A 19 7.27 6.19 4.56
CA ILE A 19 6.08 7.04 4.71
C ILE A 19 4.80 6.20 4.69
N VAL A 20 4.70 5.19 3.82
CA VAL A 20 3.52 4.31 3.70
C VAL A 20 3.29 3.47 4.97
N THR A 21 4.33 3.28 5.79
CA THR A 21 4.24 2.54 7.06
C THR A 21 4.18 3.45 8.29
N GLY A 22 3.98 4.75 8.09
CA GLY A 22 3.90 5.74 9.17
C GLY A 22 5.25 6.06 9.83
N ARG A 23 6.38 5.73 9.18
CA ARG A 23 7.74 6.02 9.68
C ARG A 23 8.26 7.39 9.23
N GLY A 24 7.48 8.13 8.46
CA GLY A 24 7.79 9.48 7.99
C GLY A 24 6.55 10.18 7.47
N ASP A 25 6.68 11.49 7.22
CA ASP A 25 5.64 12.31 6.60
C ASP A 25 6.04 12.64 5.15
N GLY A 26 5.05 12.83 4.28
CA GLY A 26 5.29 13.26 2.90
C GLY A 26 4.44 12.49 1.88
N ASP A 27 4.82 12.59 0.61
CA ASP A 27 4.14 11.97 -0.52
C ASP A 27 4.88 10.74 -1.10
N ALA A 28 5.92 10.27 -0.41
CA ALA A 28 6.78 9.17 -0.86
C ALA A 28 7.40 9.41 -2.25
N GLY A 29 7.57 10.67 -2.68
CA GLY A 29 8.09 10.99 -4.00
C GLY A 29 7.11 10.70 -5.15
N VAL A 30 5.84 10.41 -4.84
CA VAL A 30 4.80 10.11 -5.82
C VAL A 30 3.88 11.32 -5.99
N PRO A 31 3.56 11.75 -7.22
CA PRO A 31 2.57 12.79 -7.46
C PRO A 31 1.25 12.50 -6.74
N HIS A 32 0.79 13.45 -5.94
CA HIS A 32 -0.40 13.31 -5.08
C HIS A 32 -0.30 12.17 -4.04
N GLY A 33 0.91 11.71 -3.69
CA GLY A 33 1.13 10.57 -2.81
C GLY A 33 0.49 10.73 -1.43
N GLN A 34 0.53 11.93 -0.83
CA GLN A 34 -0.18 12.21 0.44
C GLN A 34 -1.68 11.92 0.34
N PHE A 35 -2.31 12.28 -0.78
CA PHE A 35 -3.73 12.00 -1.01
C PHE A 35 -3.96 10.49 -1.18
N LEU A 36 -3.11 9.81 -1.95
CA LEU A 36 -3.22 8.38 -2.20
C LEU A 36 -3.03 7.55 -0.92
N ILE A 37 -2.06 7.91 -0.08
CA ILE A 37 -1.82 7.26 1.22
C ILE A 37 -3.05 7.41 2.11
N ARG A 38 -3.56 8.64 2.27
CA ARG A 38 -4.77 8.89 3.07
C ARG A 38 -6.00 8.13 2.56
N LEU A 39 -6.14 8.00 1.23
CA LEU A 39 -7.23 7.24 0.63
C LEU A 39 -7.08 5.75 0.94
N ALA A 40 -5.88 5.19 0.80
CA ALA A 40 -5.59 3.80 1.13
C ALA A 40 -5.86 3.50 2.61
N ASP A 41 -5.43 4.37 3.53
CA ASP A 41 -5.67 4.26 4.96
C ASP A 41 -7.17 4.27 5.30
N ALA A 42 -7.92 5.22 4.70
CA ALA A 42 -9.36 5.32 4.90
C ALA A 42 -10.10 4.07 4.43
N VAL A 43 -9.71 3.50 3.28
CA VAL A 43 -10.29 2.26 2.76
C VAL A 43 -9.92 1.04 3.63
N ALA A 44 -8.66 0.93 4.05
CA ALA A 44 -8.19 -0.17 4.89
C ALA A 44 -8.89 -0.19 6.26
N GLY A 45 -9.07 1.01 6.85
CA GLY A 45 -9.75 1.24 8.12
C GLY A 45 -11.28 1.30 8.06
N TRP A 46 -11.89 1.12 6.89
CA TRP A 46 -13.36 1.20 6.69
C TRP A 46 -13.98 2.54 7.10
N SER A 47 -13.22 3.63 7.01
CA SER A 47 -13.67 4.99 7.31
C SER A 47 -14.49 5.55 6.14
N TRP A 48 -15.70 5.04 5.89
CA TRP A 48 -16.47 5.33 4.68
C TRP A 48 -16.85 6.80 4.50
N ASP A 49 -17.04 7.54 5.59
CA ASP A 49 -17.25 8.99 5.54
C ASP A 49 -16.00 9.71 5.01
N GLU A 50 -14.82 9.27 5.44
CA GLU A 50 -13.54 9.80 4.95
C GLU A 50 -13.27 9.40 3.50
N VAL A 51 -13.59 8.16 3.11
CA VAL A 51 -13.52 7.72 1.70
C VAL A 51 -14.42 8.58 0.82
N THR A 52 -15.64 8.87 1.27
CA THR A 52 -16.59 9.73 0.55
C THR A 52 -16.03 11.15 0.39
N ARG A 53 -15.48 11.72 1.47
CA ARG A 53 -14.85 13.04 1.45
C ARG A 53 -13.65 13.08 0.51
N LEU A 54 -12.76 12.08 0.58
CA LEU A 54 -11.57 11.97 -0.26
C LEU A 54 -11.93 11.74 -1.73
N ARG A 55 -13.00 11.01 -2.03
CA ARG A 55 -13.51 10.87 -3.41
C ARG A 55 -13.86 12.23 -4.00
N HIS A 56 -14.56 13.09 -3.26
CA HIS A 56 -14.87 14.45 -3.73
C HIS A 56 -13.62 15.30 -3.97
N ILE A 57 -12.61 15.17 -3.11
CA ILE A 57 -11.31 15.83 -3.29
C ILE A 57 -10.59 15.31 -4.53
N GLY A 58 -10.52 13.99 -4.68
CA GLY A 58 -9.84 13.32 -5.79
C GLY A 58 -10.39 13.74 -7.14
N VAL A 59 -11.72 13.84 -7.28
CA VAL A 59 -12.34 14.27 -8.55
C VAL A 59 -11.82 15.62 -9.01
N ASN A 60 -11.55 16.54 -8.09
CA ASN A 60 -10.99 17.86 -8.41
C ASN A 60 -9.45 17.83 -8.56
N LEU A 61 -8.77 16.93 -7.85
CA LEU A 61 -7.31 16.88 -7.78
C LEU A 61 -6.68 16.09 -8.94
N VAL A 62 -7.22 14.92 -9.24
CA VAL A 62 -6.68 13.97 -10.23
C VAL A 62 -7.69 13.58 -11.32
N GLY A 63 -8.94 14.05 -11.20
CA GLY A 63 -10.02 13.74 -12.14
C GLY A 63 -10.85 12.52 -11.71
N PRO A 64 -12.05 12.37 -12.28
CA PRO A 64 -13.01 11.34 -11.86
C PRO A 64 -12.54 9.91 -12.14
N GLU A 65 -11.91 9.68 -13.30
CA GLU A 65 -11.41 8.35 -13.71
C GLU A 65 -10.26 7.90 -12.80
N ALA A 66 -9.21 8.72 -12.66
CA ALA A 66 -8.07 8.42 -11.79
C ALA A 66 -8.49 8.27 -10.30
N THR A 67 -9.51 9.01 -9.86
CA THR A 67 -10.07 8.82 -8.51
C THR A 67 -10.72 7.46 -8.35
N SER A 68 -11.50 7.03 -9.35
CA SER A 68 -12.14 5.71 -9.35
C SER A 68 -11.08 4.60 -9.34
N ASP A 69 -10.02 4.74 -10.15
CA ASP A 69 -8.93 3.78 -10.21
C ASP A 69 -8.17 3.68 -8.88
N ALA A 70 -7.86 4.83 -8.25
CA ALA A 70 -7.20 4.85 -6.94
C ALA A 70 -8.04 4.14 -5.86
N ILE A 71 -9.36 4.36 -5.84
CA ILE A 71 -10.28 3.67 -4.92
C ILE A 71 -10.32 2.18 -5.22
N LEU A 72 -10.39 1.80 -6.49
CA LEU A 72 -10.43 0.39 -6.91
C LEU A 72 -9.17 -0.35 -6.49
N VAL A 73 -7.99 0.25 -6.69
CA VAL A 73 -6.71 -0.31 -6.27
C VAL A 73 -6.68 -0.47 -4.75
N ALA A 74 -7.01 0.57 -3.98
CA ALA A 74 -7.04 0.50 -2.52
C ALA A 74 -8.00 -0.59 -2.01
N ALA A 75 -9.21 -0.66 -2.57
CA ALA A 75 -10.21 -1.65 -2.19
C ALA A 75 -9.79 -3.08 -2.57
N GLY A 76 -9.19 -3.26 -3.75
CA GLY A 76 -8.71 -4.55 -4.25
C GLY A 76 -7.60 -5.12 -3.36
N PHE A 77 -6.57 -4.32 -3.04
CA PHE A 77 -5.50 -4.75 -2.14
C PHE A 77 -6.00 -5.01 -0.72
N ASN A 78 -6.95 -4.22 -0.23
CA ASN A 78 -7.58 -4.46 1.07
C ASN A 78 -8.34 -5.80 1.11
N GLY A 79 -9.13 -6.11 0.08
CA GLY A 79 -9.89 -7.35 -0.03
C GLY A 79 -9.00 -8.59 -0.18
N ILE A 80 -8.06 -8.56 -1.12
CA ILE A 80 -7.15 -9.69 -1.38
C ILE A 80 -6.32 -10.02 -0.15
N THR A 81 -5.81 -9.00 0.56
CA THR A 81 -5.01 -9.20 1.78
C THR A 81 -5.83 -9.92 2.86
N ARG A 82 -7.08 -9.51 3.06
CA ARG A 82 -7.98 -10.14 4.04
C ARG A 82 -8.33 -11.57 3.69
N VAL A 83 -8.55 -11.87 2.40
CA VAL A 83 -8.78 -13.24 1.95
C VAL A 83 -7.55 -14.11 2.22
N ALA A 84 -6.35 -13.63 1.85
CA ALA A 84 -5.10 -14.34 2.10
C ALA A 84 -4.88 -14.63 3.59
N ASP A 85 -5.18 -13.65 4.45
CA ASP A 85 -5.10 -13.81 5.91
C ASP A 85 -6.12 -14.82 6.43
N ALA A 86 -7.35 -14.81 5.92
CA ALA A 86 -8.42 -15.70 6.36
C ALA A 86 -8.15 -17.18 6.05
N ILE A 87 -7.44 -17.46 4.95
CA ILE A 87 -7.07 -18.84 4.56
C ILE A 87 -5.65 -19.22 4.99
N GLY A 88 -4.93 -18.31 5.66
CA GLY A 88 -3.59 -18.56 6.17
C GLY A 88 -2.53 -18.77 5.09
N ILE A 89 -2.65 -18.11 3.94
CA ILE A 89 -1.59 -18.15 2.91
C ILE A 89 -0.29 -17.62 3.54
N ARG A 90 0.76 -18.44 3.46
CA ARG A 90 2.11 -18.07 3.85
C ARG A 90 2.87 -17.48 2.68
N LEU A 91 3.84 -16.64 2.99
CA LEU A 91 4.80 -16.17 2.01
C LEU A 91 5.68 -17.34 1.56
N ASP A 92 5.89 -17.52 0.26
CA ASP A 92 6.78 -18.57 -0.23
C ASP A 92 8.25 -18.24 0.11
N SER A 93 9.09 -19.28 0.19
CA SER A 93 10.48 -19.13 0.64
C SER A 93 11.30 -18.18 -0.23
N ARG A 94 11.03 -18.10 -1.55
CA ARG A 94 11.76 -17.21 -2.45
C ARG A 94 11.43 -15.77 -2.12
N THR A 95 10.15 -15.43 -2.01
CA THR A 95 9.73 -14.06 -1.69
C THR A 95 10.06 -13.69 -0.23
N ALA A 96 9.98 -14.62 0.72
CA ALA A 96 10.36 -14.40 2.11
C ALA A 96 11.83 -13.96 2.22
N ASN A 97 12.73 -14.65 1.51
CA ASN A 97 14.16 -14.34 1.46
C ASN A 97 14.45 -13.05 0.69
N ALA A 98 13.81 -12.84 -0.46
CA ALA A 98 14.04 -11.65 -1.30
C ALA A 98 13.55 -10.34 -0.63
N SER A 99 12.59 -10.43 0.30
CA SER A 99 11.97 -9.26 0.93
C SER A 99 12.56 -8.87 2.29
N VAL A 100 13.52 -9.63 2.85
CA VAL A 100 14.05 -9.41 4.22
C VAL A 100 14.47 -7.96 4.45
N ASN A 101 15.34 -7.42 3.59
CA ASN A 101 15.86 -6.06 3.75
C ASN A 101 14.75 -5.02 3.65
N LEU A 102 13.86 -5.16 2.66
CA LEU A 102 12.72 -4.26 2.50
C LEU A 102 11.85 -4.27 3.76
N ARG A 103 11.45 -5.47 4.23
CA ARG A 103 10.60 -5.63 5.41
C ARG A 103 11.23 -5.01 6.66
N ALA A 104 12.55 -5.13 6.83
CA ALA A 104 13.28 -4.47 7.91
C ALA A 104 13.27 -2.94 7.78
N THR A 105 13.53 -2.40 6.58
CA THR A 105 13.55 -0.95 6.32
C THR A 105 12.20 -0.30 6.58
N ILE A 106 11.12 -0.90 6.07
CA ILE A 106 9.77 -0.34 6.20
C ILE A 106 9.02 -0.92 7.40
N GLY A 107 9.67 -1.76 8.21
CA GLY A 107 9.12 -2.52 9.35
C GLY A 107 7.68 -2.99 9.18
N ILE A 108 7.39 -3.63 8.06
CA ILE A 108 6.07 -4.22 7.80
C ILE A 108 5.83 -5.47 8.65
N ASP A 109 6.90 -6.04 9.21
CA ASP A 109 6.83 -7.19 10.11
C ASP A 109 6.03 -6.87 11.39
N ASP A 110 5.89 -5.59 11.76
CA ASP A 110 5.09 -5.14 12.90
C ASP A 110 3.57 -5.33 12.70
N PHE A 111 3.13 -5.51 11.45
CA PHE A 111 1.71 -5.61 11.08
C PHE A 111 1.21 -7.04 10.92
N ALA A 112 2.04 -8.05 11.18
CA ALA A 112 1.66 -9.45 11.06
C ALA A 112 2.35 -10.34 12.10
N PRO A 113 1.74 -11.46 12.50
CA PRO A 113 2.39 -12.42 13.36
C PRO A 113 3.62 -13.03 12.66
N ALA A 114 4.67 -13.34 13.42
CA ALA A 114 5.91 -13.92 12.89
C ALA A 114 5.68 -15.18 12.03
N ALA A 115 4.65 -15.97 12.35
CA ALA A 115 4.26 -17.16 11.60
C ALA A 115 3.86 -16.90 10.14
N LYS A 116 3.50 -15.66 9.77
CA LYS A 116 3.18 -15.27 8.39
C LYS A 116 4.42 -15.29 7.48
N TRP A 117 5.60 -15.10 8.07
CA TRP A 117 6.86 -14.91 7.35
C TRP A 117 7.75 -16.16 7.33
N ILE A 118 7.39 -17.19 8.10
CA ILE A 118 8.11 -18.46 8.18
C ILE A 118 7.48 -19.43 7.17
N ALA A 119 8.26 -19.88 6.18
CA ALA A 119 7.81 -20.79 5.14
C ALA A 119 7.42 -22.17 5.69
#